data_AF-A0A3G9JDW0-F1
#
_entry.id   AF-A0A3G9JDW0-F1
#
_cell.length_a   1.000
_cell.length_b   1.000
_cell.length_c   1.000
_cell.angle_alpha   90.00
_cell.angle_beta   90.00
_cell.angle_gamma   90.00
#
_symmetry.space_group_name_H-M   'P 1'
#
loop_
_entity.id
_entity.type
_entity.pdbx_description
1 polymer ?
#
loop_
_entity_poly.entity_id
_entity_poly.type
_entity_poly.pdbx_seq_one_letter_code
_entity_poly.pdbx_strand_id
1 'polypeptide(L)'
;MDERRESFIRLRQSVVSYHDKTKEEFLLHAITALVHNGAFSLCDGMNPDGTIASEVYTDVMKNVFDETRKYEQYVSGKMLSNVSIWVPTHSKFTWNNNGNRISELVGEDFLAGQVSMASIVRENNIPFDVIASRNLKNVEDNILVVSDVASIRDDEMDAIESYVRGGGNLYVSGHIGHPRLYELLEVKDRGMTEHSFTYMNPTEAGIEMFEGFNAKNPLSVDGKQHIVEINGPCSVLATISLPFTMEEGEQFAAIHSNPPGAATDMPAIILKSVGKGKIMWLSAPIEKSKPYMSKRVVHKLLESLYSQWEFKSNAPSCIEIVGWKKEHKRYFAAINQQEELPISPIYDVYIEIPGTIKEARLLEREEKISIEYDGKRSRIKLPKIDIFHIVEVE
;
A
#
# COMPACT_ATOMS: atom_id res chain seq x y z
N MET A 1 30.90 11.24 13.97
CA MET A 1 29.94 12.19 13.38
C MET A 1 30.13 12.05 11.88
N ASP A 2 29.03 11.97 11.13
CA ASP A 2 28.90 11.57 9.71
C ASP A 2 28.81 10.07 9.38
N GLU A 3 27.66 9.74 8.78
CA GLU A 3 27.21 8.56 7.98
C GLU A 3 25.80 8.01 8.34
N ARG A 4 25.14 8.46 9.42
CA ARG A 4 23.76 8.03 9.75
C ARG A 4 22.67 9.05 9.40
N ARG A 5 22.59 9.46 8.13
CA ARG A 5 21.37 10.07 7.57
C ARG A 5 20.79 9.20 6.46
N GLU A 6 20.60 7.93 6.78
CA GLU A 6 19.50 7.18 6.19
C GLU A 6 18.19 7.89 6.59
N SER A 7 17.20 7.88 5.70
CA SER A 7 15.89 8.46 5.95
C SER A 7 15.27 7.83 7.19
N PHE A 8 15.37 8.50 8.33
CA PHE A 8 14.75 8.04 9.58
C PHE A 8 13.23 8.20 9.47
N ILE A 9 12.51 7.09 9.48
CA ILE A 9 11.07 7.10 9.71
C ILE A 9 10.87 7.51 11.18
N ARG A 10 10.15 8.61 11.44
CA ARG A 10 9.84 9.06 12.79
C ARG A 10 8.35 8.92 13.03
N LEU A 11 7.95 7.99 13.90
CA LEU A 11 6.58 7.88 14.35
C LEU A 11 6.40 8.81 15.56
N ARG A 12 5.62 9.88 15.37
CA ARG A 12 5.36 10.88 16.41
C ARG A 12 4.02 10.61 17.05
N GLN A 13 4.00 10.46 18.37
CA GLN A 13 2.79 10.42 19.16
C GLN A 13 2.67 11.68 20.00
N SER A 14 1.49 12.30 20.00
CA SER A 14 1.17 13.47 20.81
C SER A 14 0.21 13.08 21.93
N VAL A 15 0.52 13.51 23.14
CA VAL A 15 -0.31 13.33 24.33
C VAL A 15 -0.65 14.71 24.85
N VAL A 16 -1.95 15.01 24.94
CA VAL A 16 -2.45 16.28 25.51
C VAL A 16 -2.81 16.09 26.99
N SER A 17 -3.23 14.88 27.37
CA SER A 17 -3.46 14.47 28.76
C SER A 17 -2.94 13.05 29.00
N TYR A 18 -2.33 12.82 30.17
CA TYR A 18 -1.80 11.52 30.62
C TYR A 18 -2.81 10.35 30.51
N HIS A 19 -4.11 10.65 30.60
CA HIS A 19 -5.17 9.65 30.59
C HIS A 19 -5.62 9.21 29.20
N ASP A 20 -5.09 9.81 28.13
CA ASP A 20 -5.62 9.59 26.79
C ASP A 20 -5.10 8.29 26.15
N LYS A 21 -3.99 7.71 26.66
CA LYS A 21 -3.38 6.49 26.12
C LYS A 21 -2.86 5.54 27.19
N THR A 22 -3.11 4.26 26.98
CA THR A 22 -2.66 3.12 27.79
C THR A 22 -1.21 2.74 27.47
N LYS A 23 -0.59 1.96 28.37
CA LYS A 23 0.76 1.40 28.15
C LYS A 23 0.80 0.53 26.89
N GLU A 24 -0.25 -0.25 26.66
CA GLU A 24 -0.41 -1.13 25.52
C GLU A 24 -0.40 -0.35 24.20
N GLU A 25 -1.07 0.81 24.14
CA GLU A 25 -1.03 1.69 22.97
C GLU A 25 0.36 2.25 22.70
N PHE A 26 1.07 2.72 23.75
CA PHE A 26 2.44 3.18 23.57
C PHE A 26 3.38 2.07 23.14
N LEU A 27 3.21 0.86 23.68
CA LEU A 27 3.98 -0.31 23.28
C LEU A 27 3.72 -0.67 21.82
N LEU A 28 2.45 -0.70 21.39
CA LEU A 28 2.07 -0.91 20.00
C LEU A 28 2.76 0.09 19.08
N HIS A 29 2.65 1.39 19.36
CA HIS A 29 3.28 2.43 18.55
C HIS A 29 4.81 2.36 18.55
N ALA A 30 5.44 2.05 19.69
CA ALA A 30 6.88 1.93 19.80
C ALA A 30 7.41 0.72 19.02
N ILE A 31 6.71 -0.42 19.07
CA ILE A 31 7.07 -1.62 18.30
C ILE A 31 6.84 -1.41 16.80
N THR A 32 5.71 -0.80 16.39
CA THR A 32 5.50 -0.44 14.98
C THR A 32 6.64 0.45 14.48
N ALA A 33 7.02 1.48 15.22
CA ALA A 33 8.15 2.32 14.83
C ALA A 33 9.45 1.50 14.74
N LEU A 34 9.73 0.67 15.75
CA LEU A 34 10.94 -0.14 15.80
C LEU A 34 11.06 -1.05 14.59
N VAL A 35 10.09 -1.93 14.32
CA VAL A 35 10.20 -2.99 13.29
C VAL A 35 10.20 -2.46 11.85
N HIS A 36 9.73 -1.22 11.63
CA HIS A 36 9.92 -0.49 10.37
C HIS A 36 11.26 0.25 10.30
N ASN A 37 12.23 -0.11 11.16
CA ASN A 37 13.53 0.54 11.29
C ASN A 37 13.43 2.06 11.54
N GLY A 38 12.38 2.46 12.26
CA GLY A 38 12.06 3.84 12.60
C GLY A 38 12.39 4.20 14.04
N ALA A 39 12.28 5.49 14.34
CA ALA A 39 12.41 6.04 15.68
C ALA A 39 11.02 6.39 16.23
N PHE A 40 10.74 5.93 17.45
CA PHE A 40 9.58 6.37 18.21
C PHE A 40 9.86 7.72 18.88
N SER A 41 8.93 8.66 18.77
CA SER A 41 9.03 9.97 19.42
C SER A 41 7.75 10.32 20.15
N LEU A 42 7.89 10.57 21.45
CA LEU A 42 6.83 11.16 22.26
C LEU A 42 6.86 12.69 22.16
N CYS A 43 5.69 13.30 22.02
CA CYS A 43 5.47 14.73 22.13
C CYS A 43 4.49 14.96 23.28
N ASP A 44 4.99 15.54 24.35
CA ASP A 44 4.26 15.77 25.58
C ASP A 44 3.86 17.24 25.69
N GLY A 45 2.57 17.47 25.94
CA GLY A 45 2.04 18.80 26.21
C GLY A 45 2.32 19.20 27.65
N MET A 46 2.73 20.44 27.89
CA MET A 46 2.83 20.95 29.26
C MET A 46 1.45 20.96 29.91
N ASN A 47 1.39 20.58 31.19
CA ASN A 47 0.18 20.72 32.00
C ASN A 47 -0.26 22.19 32.07
N PRO A 48 -1.54 22.49 32.37
CA PRO A 48 -2.03 23.87 32.48
C PRO A 48 -1.27 24.74 33.50
N ASP A 49 -0.62 24.12 34.48
CA ASP A 49 0.20 24.78 35.50
C ASP A 49 1.68 24.95 35.09
N GLY A 50 2.05 24.52 33.88
CA GLY A 50 3.40 24.63 33.33
C GLY A 50 4.34 23.47 33.71
N THR A 51 3.86 22.42 34.36
CA THR A 51 4.64 21.22 34.67
C THR A 51 4.60 20.18 33.54
N ILE A 52 5.39 19.11 33.66
CA ILE A 52 5.30 17.92 32.80
C ILE A 52 4.62 16.78 33.56
N ALA A 53 3.95 15.87 32.84
CA ALA A 53 3.38 14.66 33.43
C ALA A 53 4.48 13.62 33.69
N SER A 54 5.15 13.73 34.85
CA SER A 54 6.32 12.91 35.21
C SER A 54 6.05 11.40 35.16
N GLU A 55 4.82 11.00 35.49
CA GLU A 55 4.32 9.63 35.56
C GLU A 55 4.33 8.96 34.17
N VAL A 56 4.12 9.73 33.09
CA VAL A 56 4.27 9.25 31.70
C VAL A 56 5.66 8.64 31.52
N TYR A 57 6.69 9.33 32.03
CA TYR A 57 8.07 8.95 31.82
C TYR A 57 8.53 7.88 32.80
N THR A 58 8.20 8.02 34.08
CA THR A 58 8.69 7.11 35.12
C THR A 58 8.02 5.75 35.10
N ASP A 59 6.74 5.70 34.69
CA ASP A 59 5.92 4.50 34.84
C ASP A 59 5.56 3.90 33.47
N VAL A 60 4.99 4.70 32.57
CA VAL A 60 4.48 4.18 31.29
C VAL A 60 5.61 3.96 30.29
N MET A 61 6.30 5.03 29.89
CA MET A 61 7.32 5.00 28.85
C MET A 61 8.56 4.24 29.27
N LYS A 62 8.95 4.29 30.55
CA LYS A 62 10.03 3.44 31.07
C LYS A 62 9.74 1.97 30.80
N ASN A 63 8.53 1.51 31.14
CA ASN A 63 8.13 0.12 30.91
C ASN A 63 8.04 -0.22 29.41
N VAL A 64 7.56 0.71 28.58
CA VAL A 64 7.52 0.53 27.12
C VAL A 64 8.93 0.35 26.56
N PHE A 65 9.86 1.25 26.90
CA PHE A 65 11.24 1.16 26.42
C PHE A 65 12.00 -0.02 27.02
N ASP A 66 11.75 -0.39 28.28
CA ASP A 66 12.32 -1.60 28.89
C ASP A 66 11.86 -2.87 28.16
N GLU A 67 10.68 -2.86 27.54
CA GLU A 67 10.22 -3.94 26.67
C GLU A 67 10.86 -3.85 25.28
N THR A 68 10.76 -2.71 24.59
CA THR A 68 11.22 -2.57 23.20
C THR A 68 12.74 -2.74 23.04
N ARG A 69 13.53 -2.29 24.03
CA ARG A 69 15.00 -2.36 23.98
C ARG A 69 15.54 -3.78 23.81
N LYS A 70 14.76 -4.79 24.23
CA LYS A 70 15.14 -6.22 24.09
C LYS A 70 15.29 -6.61 22.62
N TYR A 71 14.54 -5.94 21.74
CA TYR A 71 14.45 -6.28 20.32
C TYR A 71 15.33 -5.40 19.42
N GLU A 72 15.82 -4.26 19.90
CA GLU A 72 16.64 -3.31 19.11
C GLU A 72 17.82 -3.97 18.40
N GLN A 73 18.45 -4.96 19.05
CA GLN A 73 19.58 -5.69 18.47
C GLN A 73 19.22 -6.53 17.24
N TYR A 74 17.96 -6.91 17.06
CA TYR A 74 17.51 -7.75 15.94
C TYR A 74 16.96 -6.93 14.78
N VAL A 75 16.55 -5.69 15.05
CA VAL A 75 15.84 -4.84 14.10
C VAL A 75 16.83 -3.93 13.39
N SER A 76 17.13 -4.27 12.15
CA SER A 76 17.98 -3.53 11.20
C SER A 76 18.13 -4.39 9.94
N GLY A 77 18.75 -3.85 8.90
CA GLY A 77 19.03 -4.59 7.68
C GLY A 77 18.01 -4.32 6.58
N LYS A 78 17.85 -5.29 5.67
CA LYS A 78 17.06 -5.10 4.44
C LYS A 78 15.63 -5.61 4.66
N MET A 79 14.66 -4.72 4.54
CA MET A 79 13.24 -5.08 4.55
C MET A 79 12.93 -6.07 3.43
N LEU A 80 12.04 -7.01 3.71
CA LEU A 80 11.45 -7.88 2.71
C LEU A 80 10.27 -7.15 2.10
N SER A 81 10.31 -6.95 0.79
CA SER A 81 9.28 -6.28 0.02
C SER A 81 9.05 -7.02 -1.30
N ASN A 82 7.81 -6.98 -1.79
CA ASN A 82 7.45 -7.38 -3.14
C ASN A 82 6.86 -6.22 -3.94
N VAL A 83 6.42 -5.16 -3.26
CA VAL A 83 5.85 -3.95 -3.84
C VAL A 83 6.63 -2.72 -3.37
N SER A 84 7.07 -1.91 -4.32
CA SER A 84 7.60 -0.57 -4.07
C SER A 84 6.52 0.45 -4.38
N ILE A 85 6.07 1.23 -3.39
CA ILE A 85 5.16 2.35 -3.57
C ILE A 85 5.98 3.63 -3.71
N TRP A 86 5.95 4.24 -4.88
CA TRP A 86 6.75 5.44 -5.13
C TRP A 86 6.03 6.72 -4.69
N VAL A 87 6.74 7.55 -3.93
CA VAL A 87 6.29 8.87 -3.45
C VAL A 87 7.14 9.97 -4.08
N PRO A 88 6.72 10.54 -5.23
CA PRO A 88 7.37 11.69 -5.84
C PRO A 88 6.98 12.98 -5.12
N THR A 89 7.78 13.40 -4.14
CA THR A 89 7.47 14.62 -3.35
C THR A 89 7.41 15.90 -4.16
N HIS A 90 8.00 15.92 -5.36
CA HIS A 90 7.94 17.04 -6.30
C HIS A 90 6.62 17.08 -7.10
N SER A 91 5.83 16.01 -7.10
CA SER A 91 4.55 15.88 -7.82
C SER A 91 3.34 15.97 -6.88
N LYS A 92 3.44 16.78 -5.82
CA LYS A 92 2.32 17.04 -4.88
C LYS A 92 1.36 18.09 -5.43
N PHE A 93 0.77 17.82 -6.58
CA PHE A 93 -0.22 18.66 -7.23
C PHE A 93 -1.12 17.81 -8.14
N THR A 94 -2.22 18.39 -8.62
CA THR A 94 -3.07 17.79 -9.67
C THR A 94 -3.28 18.81 -10.80
N TRP A 95 -3.36 18.32 -12.02
CA TRP A 95 -3.65 19.16 -13.19
C TRP A 95 -5.08 19.72 -13.16
N ASN A 96 -6.00 19.08 -12.44
CA ASN A 96 -7.38 19.55 -12.27
C ASN A 96 -7.47 20.92 -11.58
N ASN A 97 -6.45 21.29 -10.81
CA ASN A 97 -6.39 22.56 -10.09
C ASN A 97 -5.69 23.67 -10.88
N ASN A 98 -5.31 23.40 -12.13
CA ASN A 98 -4.63 24.40 -12.96
C ASN A 98 -5.55 25.61 -13.22
N GLY A 99 -5.08 26.81 -12.88
CA GLY A 99 -5.84 28.05 -12.97
C GLY A 99 -6.59 28.45 -11.70
N ASN A 100 -6.72 27.56 -10.71
CA ASN A 100 -7.30 27.88 -9.41
C ASN A 100 -6.31 28.66 -8.55
N ARG A 101 -6.81 29.46 -7.60
CA ARG A 101 -5.93 30.18 -6.67
C ARG A 101 -5.43 29.24 -5.60
N ILE A 102 -4.16 29.36 -5.19
CA ILE A 102 -3.58 28.53 -4.10
C ILE A 102 -4.43 28.61 -2.82
N SER A 103 -5.03 29.76 -2.52
CA SER A 103 -5.93 29.94 -1.37
C SER A 103 -7.19 29.07 -1.40
N GLU A 104 -7.58 28.56 -2.57
CA GLU A 104 -8.74 27.70 -2.77
C GLU A 104 -8.38 26.21 -2.70
N LEU A 105 -7.08 25.88 -2.63
CA LEU A 105 -6.57 24.49 -2.68
C LEU A 105 -6.22 23.94 -1.28
N VAL A 106 -6.81 24.50 -0.22
CA VAL A 106 -6.55 24.09 1.16
C VAL A 106 -7.16 22.70 1.41
N GLY A 107 -6.34 21.75 1.86
CA GLY A 107 -6.80 20.41 2.27
C GLY A 107 -6.67 19.31 1.21
N GLU A 108 -6.06 19.59 0.06
CA GLU A 108 -5.78 18.58 -0.97
C GLU A 108 -4.80 17.51 -0.47
N ASP A 109 -5.22 16.24 -0.54
CA ASP A 109 -4.39 15.09 -0.17
C ASP A 109 -3.75 14.45 -1.40
N PHE A 110 -2.58 14.98 -1.78
CA PHE A 110 -1.77 14.48 -2.89
C PHE A 110 -1.15 13.11 -2.63
N LEU A 111 -1.25 12.57 -1.41
CA LEU A 111 -0.72 11.25 -1.04
C LEU A 111 -1.83 10.21 -0.88
N ALA A 112 -3.10 10.58 -1.08
CA ALA A 112 -4.24 9.69 -0.87
C ALA A 112 -4.13 8.37 -1.65
N GLY A 113 -3.55 8.40 -2.86
CA GLY A 113 -3.35 7.22 -3.70
C GLY A 113 -2.31 6.27 -3.11
N GLN A 114 -1.13 6.80 -2.77
CA GLN A 114 -0.03 6.05 -2.17
C GLN A 114 -0.40 5.51 -0.78
N VAL A 115 -1.09 6.31 0.05
CA VAL A 115 -1.57 5.89 1.37
C VAL A 115 -2.64 4.82 1.25
N SER A 116 -3.61 4.98 0.34
CA SER A 116 -4.63 3.96 0.10
C SER A 116 -4.02 2.66 -0.43
N MET A 117 -3.04 2.75 -1.32
CA MET A 117 -2.30 1.58 -1.78
C MET A 117 -1.59 0.88 -0.63
N ALA A 118 -0.87 1.62 0.22
CA ALA A 118 -0.19 1.08 1.40
C ALA A 118 -1.17 0.35 2.34
N SER A 119 -2.36 0.93 2.57
CA SER A 119 -3.46 0.28 3.32
C SER A 119 -3.88 -1.05 2.67
N ILE A 120 -4.10 -1.07 1.35
CA ILE A 120 -4.51 -2.29 0.62
C ILE A 120 -3.45 -3.38 0.74
N VAL A 121 -2.17 -3.08 0.50
CA VAL A 121 -1.11 -4.10 0.57
C VAL A 121 -0.88 -4.59 2.01
N ARG A 122 -0.91 -3.69 3.00
CA ARG A 122 -0.80 -4.03 4.42
C ARG A 122 -1.94 -4.96 4.86
N GLU A 123 -3.18 -4.59 4.58
CA GLU A 123 -4.38 -5.35 5.00
C GLU A 123 -4.47 -6.74 4.36
N ASN A 124 -3.75 -6.96 3.25
CA ASN A 124 -3.66 -8.25 2.57
C ASN A 124 -2.31 -8.96 2.81
N ASN A 125 -1.51 -8.50 3.78
CA ASN A 125 -0.21 -9.06 4.15
C ASN A 125 0.75 -9.22 2.97
N ILE A 126 0.72 -8.25 2.05
CA ILE A 126 1.68 -8.12 0.98
C ILE A 126 2.86 -7.31 1.52
N PRO A 127 4.09 -7.85 1.53
CA PRO A 127 5.25 -7.09 1.94
C PRO A 127 5.54 -5.97 0.96
N PHE A 128 5.75 -4.76 1.47
CA PHE A 128 5.95 -3.57 0.66
C PHE A 128 6.94 -2.59 1.29
N ASP A 129 7.47 -1.70 0.45
CA ASP A 129 8.28 -0.56 0.85
C ASP A 129 7.71 0.74 0.25
N VAL A 130 8.02 1.87 0.86
CA VAL A 130 7.65 3.21 0.40
C VAL A 130 8.91 3.97 0.04
N ILE A 131 9.09 4.23 -1.26
CA ILE A 131 10.35 4.74 -1.80
C ILE A 131 10.23 6.19 -2.29
N ALA A 132 11.31 6.96 -2.11
CA ALA A 132 11.45 8.29 -2.70
C ALA A 132 12.09 8.21 -4.10
N SER A 133 12.00 9.27 -4.90
CA SER A 133 12.61 9.34 -6.25
C SER A 133 14.09 8.94 -6.30
N ARG A 134 14.87 9.25 -5.26
CA ARG A 134 16.29 8.87 -5.19
C ARG A 134 16.53 7.36 -5.19
N ASN A 135 15.55 6.57 -4.77
CA ASN A 135 15.62 5.12 -4.65
C ASN A 135 15.11 4.40 -5.90
N LEU A 136 14.46 5.11 -6.83
CA LEU A 136 13.79 4.54 -8.01
C LEU A 136 14.72 3.72 -8.91
N LYS A 137 16.00 4.09 -9.00
CA LYS A 137 17.03 3.39 -9.78
C LYS A 137 17.43 2.03 -9.19
N ASN A 138 17.13 1.79 -7.91
CA ASN A 138 17.55 0.62 -7.16
C ASN A 138 16.37 -0.26 -6.75
N VAL A 139 15.21 -0.11 -7.42
CA VAL A 139 14.04 -0.93 -7.15
C VAL A 139 14.29 -2.36 -7.62
N GLU A 140 14.27 -3.28 -6.67
CA GLU A 140 14.41 -4.73 -6.91
C GLU A 140 13.07 -5.48 -6.73
N ASP A 141 12.04 -4.78 -6.25
CA ASP A 141 10.72 -5.35 -6.02
C ASP A 141 10.04 -5.82 -7.31
N ASN A 142 9.09 -6.76 -7.17
CA ASN A 142 8.36 -7.33 -8.30
C ASN A 142 7.42 -6.32 -8.96
N ILE A 143 6.88 -5.41 -8.16
CA ILE A 143 5.91 -4.41 -8.60
C ILE A 143 6.36 -3.02 -8.13
N LEU A 144 6.42 -2.08 -9.06
CA LEU A 144 6.51 -0.65 -8.78
C LEU A 144 5.12 -0.01 -8.96
N VAL A 145 4.63 0.67 -7.94
CA VAL A 145 3.34 1.39 -7.97
C VAL A 145 3.57 2.88 -8.23
N VAL A 146 2.92 3.37 -9.27
CA VAL A 146 2.81 4.78 -9.67
C VAL A 146 1.33 5.17 -9.56
N SER A 147 0.90 5.55 -8.35
CA SER A 147 -0.50 5.85 -8.06
C SER A 147 -0.79 7.34 -8.26
N ASP A 148 -1.57 7.64 -9.31
CA ASP A 148 -2.07 8.99 -9.68
C ASP A 148 -1.00 10.08 -9.63
N VAL A 149 0.16 9.81 -10.23
CA VAL A 149 1.29 10.74 -10.24
C VAL A 149 1.10 11.75 -11.37
N ALA A 150 0.89 13.02 -11.00
CA ALA A 150 0.65 14.10 -11.97
C ALA A 150 1.85 14.36 -12.90
N SER A 151 3.08 14.21 -12.42
CA SER A 151 4.29 14.47 -13.21
C SER A 151 5.44 13.55 -12.80
N ILE A 152 6.12 13.02 -13.81
CA ILE A 152 7.33 12.19 -13.70
C ILE A 152 8.42 12.91 -14.49
N ARG A 153 9.63 13.02 -13.93
CA ARG A 153 10.77 13.65 -14.60
C ARG A 153 11.45 12.69 -15.56
N ASP A 154 12.24 13.23 -16.49
CA ASP A 154 12.92 12.41 -17.49
C ASP A 154 13.85 11.35 -16.90
N ASP A 155 14.61 11.70 -15.86
CA ASP A 155 15.54 10.78 -15.18
C ASP A 155 14.83 9.71 -14.35
N GLU A 156 13.63 10.03 -13.85
CA GLU A 156 12.76 9.08 -13.15
C GLU A 156 12.10 8.13 -14.16
N MET A 157 11.65 8.65 -15.30
CA MET A 157 11.10 7.84 -16.38
C MET A 157 12.16 6.91 -16.98
N ASP A 158 13.41 7.35 -17.12
CA ASP A 158 14.53 6.48 -17.52
C ASP A 158 14.69 5.28 -16.57
N ALA A 159 14.58 5.53 -15.26
CA ALA A 159 14.65 4.48 -14.25
C ALA A 159 13.44 3.52 -14.34
N ILE A 160 12.23 4.04 -14.47
CA ILE A 160 11.00 3.25 -14.62
C ILE A 160 11.06 2.38 -15.87
N GLU A 161 11.45 2.95 -17.01
CA GLU A 161 11.53 2.20 -18.26
C GLU A 161 12.59 1.09 -18.19
N SER A 162 13.77 1.39 -17.63
CA SER A 162 14.81 0.40 -17.40
C SER A 162 14.34 -0.74 -16.49
N TYR A 163 13.63 -0.41 -15.40
CA TYR A 163 13.05 -1.38 -14.47
C TYR A 163 12.06 -2.32 -15.17
N VAL A 164 11.11 -1.78 -15.92
CA VAL A 164 10.11 -2.58 -16.64
C VAL A 164 10.76 -3.45 -17.72
N ARG A 165 11.66 -2.88 -18.54
CA ARG A 165 12.37 -3.64 -19.58
C ARG A 165 13.22 -4.76 -18.99
N GLY A 166 13.76 -4.55 -17.77
CA GLY A 166 14.54 -5.51 -17.00
C GLY A 166 13.74 -6.70 -16.47
N GLY A 167 12.42 -6.60 -16.38
CA GLY A 167 11.53 -7.67 -15.87
C GLY A 167 10.58 -7.23 -14.76
N GLY A 168 10.70 -5.99 -14.28
CA GLY A 168 9.80 -5.43 -13.27
C GLY A 168 8.39 -5.20 -13.81
N ASN A 169 7.39 -5.22 -12.92
CA ASN A 169 6.01 -4.92 -13.29
C ASN A 169 5.61 -3.54 -12.78
N LEU A 170 4.95 -2.75 -13.62
CA LEU A 170 4.49 -1.42 -13.28
C LEU A 170 2.98 -1.42 -13.10
N TYR A 171 2.50 -0.97 -11.94
CA TYR A 171 1.12 -0.58 -11.74
C TYR A 171 1.04 0.95 -11.86
N VAL A 172 0.24 1.44 -12.80
CA VAL A 172 -0.01 2.87 -13.02
C VAL A 172 -1.51 3.12 -12.93
N SER A 173 -1.94 4.11 -12.17
CA SER A 173 -3.36 4.45 -12.06
C SER A 173 -3.59 5.94 -12.24
N GLY A 174 -4.74 6.30 -12.81
CA GLY A 174 -5.10 7.69 -13.06
C GLY A 174 -4.13 8.34 -14.05
N HIS A 175 -3.57 9.47 -13.66
CA HIS A 175 -2.64 10.22 -14.51
C HIS A 175 -1.37 9.41 -14.80
N ILE A 176 -0.99 9.36 -16.08
CA ILE A 176 0.22 8.67 -16.53
C ILE A 176 1.51 9.41 -16.14
N GLY A 177 1.46 10.74 -16.00
CA GLY A 177 2.58 11.55 -15.51
C GLY A 177 3.76 11.74 -16.47
N HIS A 178 3.90 10.94 -17.53
CA HIS A 178 4.93 11.10 -18.57
C HIS A 178 4.46 10.64 -19.98
N PRO A 179 4.66 11.43 -21.06
CA PRO A 179 4.28 11.03 -22.42
C PRO A 179 4.85 9.67 -22.89
N ARG A 180 6.13 9.38 -22.58
CA ARG A 180 6.77 8.08 -22.85
C ARG A 180 6.01 6.85 -22.33
N LEU A 181 5.21 6.96 -21.26
CA LEU A 181 4.38 5.83 -20.83
C LEU A 181 3.23 5.53 -21.81
N TYR A 182 2.66 6.56 -22.47
CA TYR A 182 1.72 6.35 -23.57
C TYR A 182 2.38 5.62 -24.75
N GLU A 183 3.62 5.99 -25.08
CA GLU A 183 4.40 5.33 -26.13
C GLU A 183 4.68 3.87 -25.79
N LEU A 184 5.12 3.57 -24.55
CA LEU A 184 5.34 2.20 -24.08
C LEU A 184 4.06 1.38 -24.08
N LEU A 185 2.93 1.98 -23.72
CA LEU A 185 1.60 1.38 -23.79
C LEU A 185 1.08 1.25 -25.24
N GLU A 186 1.67 1.95 -26.22
CA GLU A 186 1.14 2.13 -27.58
C GLU A 186 -0.32 2.57 -27.57
N VAL A 187 -0.63 3.57 -26.74
CA VAL A 187 -1.96 4.19 -26.68
C VAL A 187 -1.87 5.68 -26.95
N LYS A 188 -2.99 6.26 -27.37
CA LYS A 188 -3.12 7.70 -27.62
C LYS A 188 -4.13 8.31 -26.67
N ASP A 189 -3.73 9.35 -25.96
CA ASP A 189 -4.61 10.12 -25.09
C ASP A 189 -5.73 10.81 -25.90
N ARG A 190 -6.97 10.67 -25.42
CA ARG A 190 -8.18 11.29 -25.97
C ARG A 190 -8.89 12.18 -24.94
N GLY A 191 -8.27 12.45 -23.81
CA GLY A 191 -8.81 13.29 -22.74
C GLY A 191 -9.45 12.45 -21.64
N MET A 192 -10.53 12.97 -21.05
CA MET A 192 -11.23 12.32 -19.95
C MET A 192 -12.72 12.21 -20.24
N THR A 193 -13.40 11.33 -19.52
CA THR A 193 -14.86 11.27 -19.51
C THR A 193 -15.45 12.63 -19.09
N GLU A 194 -16.57 12.99 -19.71
CA GLU A 194 -17.35 14.16 -19.27
C GLU A 194 -17.93 13.94 -17.86
N HIS A 195 -18.40 12.71 -17.61
CA HIS A 195 -18.91 12.21 -16.33
C HIS A 195 -17.83 12.14 -15.25
N SER A 196 -18.17 12.65 -14.06
CA SER A 196 -17.39 12.57 -12.82
C SER A 196 -17.77 11.38 -11.94
N PHE A 197 -18.73 10.56 -12.36
CA PHE A 197 -19.09 9.30 -11.74
C PHE A 197 -19.34 8.26 -12.82
N THR A 198 -18.50 7.24 -12.86
CA THR A 198 -18.45 6.28 -13.96
C THR A 198 -18.30 4.85 -13.42
N TYR A 199 -18.14 3.90 -14.34
CA TYR A 199 -18.08 2.49 -14.01
C TYR A 199 -16.96 1.78 -14.78
N MET A 200 -16.45 0.68 -14.21
CA MET A 200 -15.58 -0.27 -14.89
C MET A 200 -16.29 -1.62 -14.99
N ASN A 201 -16.34 -2.15 -16.21
CA ASN A 201 -16.87 -3.47 -16.52
C ASN A 201 -15.72 -4.42 -16.88
N PRO A 202 -15.58 -5.57 -16.19
CA PRO A 202 -14.55 -6.53 -16.54
C PRO A 202 -14.79 -7.13 -17.93
N THR A 203 -13.72 -7.30 -18.70
CA THR A 203 -13.72 -8.15 -19.90
C THR A 203 -13.53 -9.61 -19.50
N GLU A 204 -13.61 -10.52 -20.48
CA GLU A 204 -13.25 -11.93 -20.26
C GLU A 204 -11.83 -12.09 -19.71
N ALA A 205 -10.88 -11.23 -20.13
CA ALA A 205 -9.50 -11.29 -19.67
C ALA A 205 -9.31 -10.79 -18.22
N GLY A 206 -10.20 -9.94 -17.72
CA GLY A 206 -10.11 -9.35 -16.37
C GLY A 206 -11.10 -9.90 -15.34
N ILE A 207 -12.06 -10.73 -15.74
CA ILE A 207 -13.17 -11.16 -14.87
C ILE A 207 -12.70 -11.82 -13.56
N GLU A 208 -11.60 -12.57 -13.59
CA GLU A 208 -11.04 -13.21 -12.39
C GLU A 208 -10.52 -12.22 -11.35
N MET A 209 -10.16 -10.99 -11.75
CA MET A 209 -9.69 -9.94 -10.85
C MET A 209 -10.83 -9.08 -10.29
N PHE A 210 -12.01 -9.14 -10.91
CA PHE A 210 -13.19 -8.33 -10.57
C PHE A 210 -14.21 -9.12 -9.73
N GLU A 211 -13.73 -9.78 -8.66
CA GLU A 211 -14.61 -10.60 -7.80
C GLU A 211 -15.82 -9.80 -7.29
N GLY A 212 -17.03 -10.31 -7.58
CA GLY A 212 -18.29 -9.66 -7.22
C GLY A 212 -18.80 -8.60 -8.21
N PHE A 213 -18.02 -8.25 -9.23
CA PHE A 213 -18.40 -7.28 -10.28
C PHE A 213 -18.54 -7.95 -11.64
N ASN A 214 -19.47 -7.46 -12.46
CA ASN A 214 -19.74 -7.95 -13.82
C ASN A 214 -20.55 -6.93 -14.62
N ALA A 215 -20.86 -7.25 -15.87
CA ALA A 215 -21.68 -6.42 -16.77
C ALA A 215 -22.98 -5.85 -16.15
N LYS A 216 -23.63 -6.59 -15.24
CA LYS A 216 -24.87 -6.16 -14.58
C LYS A 216 -24.61 -5.32 -13.32
N ASN A 217 -23.50 -5.59 -12.64
CA ASN A 217 -23.09 -4.93 -11.40
C ASN A 217 -21.63 -4.46 -11.56
N PRO A 218 -21.37 -3.41 -12.36
CA PRO A 218 -20.02 -2.95 -12.60
C PRO A 218 -19.40 -2.33 -11.35
N LEU A 219 -18.08 -2.20 -11.34
CA LEU A 219 -17.35 -1.47 -10.32
C LEU A 219 -17.60 0.03 -10.48
N SER A 220 -18.19 0.68 -9.48
CA SER A 220 -18.35 2.14 -9.46
C SER A 220 -17.00 2.84 -9.29
N VAL A 221 -16.80 3.92 -10.04
CA VAL A 221 -15.63 4.79 -10.00
C VAL A 221 -16.09 6.20 -9.69
N ASP A 222 -15.64 6.71 -8.55
CA ASP A 222 -15.83 8.11 -8.15
C ASP A 222 -14.72 8.95 -8.77
N GLY A 223 -15.08 9.74 -9.79
CA GLY A 223 -14.15 10.53 -10.58
C GLY A 223 -14.24 10.27 -12.08
N LYS A 224 -13.57 11.16 -12.83
CA LYS A 224 -13.38 11.04 -14.27
C LYS A 224 -12.38 9.92 -14.58
N GLN A 225 -12.58 9.24 -15.71
CA GLN A 225 -11.64 8.26 -16.23
C GLN A 225 -10.92 8.83 -17.46
N HIS A 226 -9.63 8.54 -17.59
CA HIS A 226 -8.87 8.83 -18.81
C HIS A 226 -9.38 7.98 -19.97
N ILE A 227 -9.54 8.61 -21.14
CA ILE A 227 -9.93 7.94 -22.38
C ILE A 227 -8.69 7.79 -23.25
N VAL A 228 -8.39 6.56 -23.65
CA VAL A 228 -7.28 6.26 -24.55
C VAL A 228 -7.74 5.43 -25.74
N GLU A 229 -7.05 5.60 -26.86
CA GLU A 229 -7.17 4.76 -28.04
C GLU A 229 -5.97 3.81 -28.13
N ILE A 230 -6.24 2.52 -28.27
CA ILE A 230 -5.19 1.49 -28.38
C ILE A 230 -4.68 1.43 -29.82
N ASN A 231 -3.36 1.57 -29.99
CA ASN A 231 -2.69 1.49 -31.30
C ASN A 231 -1.79 0.25 -31.44
N GLY A 232 -1.65 -0.56 -30.39
CA GLY A 232 -0.77 -1.74 -30.36
C GLY A 232 -1.36 -2.91 -29.59
N PRO A 233 -0.70 -4.08 -29.60
CA PRO A 233 -1.18 -5.26 -28.90
C PRO A 233 -1.13 -5.09 -27.38
N CYS A 234 -2.27 -5.25 -26.72
CA CYS A 234 -2.39 -5.32 -25.26
C CYS A 234 -3.65 -6.10 -24.87
N SER A 235 -3.72 -6.52 -23.61
CA SER A 235 -4.93 -7.10 -23.04
C SER A 235 -5.75 -6.01 -22.37
N VAL A 236 -7.02 -5.85 -22.77
CA VAL A 236 -7.97 -4.98 -22.06
C VAL A 236 -8.63 -5.81 -20.98
N LEU A 237 -8.42 -5.47 -19.70
CA LEU A 237 -8.96 -6.20 -18.54
C LEU A 237 -10.34 -5.66 -18.11
N ALA A 238 -10.60 -4.38 -18.38
CA ALA A 238 -11.90 -3.77 -18.14
C ALA A 238 -12.16 -2.62 -19.11
N THR A 239 -13.43 -2.32 -19.37
CA THR A 239 -13.89 -1.17 -20.16
C THR A 239 -14.69 -0.20 -19.32
N ILE A 240 -14.79 1.05 -19.78
CA ILE A 240 -15.56 2.10 -19.15
C ILE A 240 -17.05 1.87 -19.45
N SER A 241 -17.90 2.09 -18.46
CA SER A 241 -19.34 2.27 -18.67
C SER A 241 -19.79 3.60 -18.09
N LEU A 242 -20.64 4.29 -18.86
CA LEU A 242 -21.13 5.61 -18.53
C LEU A 242 -22.53 5.50 -17.90
N PRO A 243 -22.88 6.41 -16.99
CA PRO A 243 -24.22 6.45 -16.42
C PRO A 243 -25.29 6.84 -17.45
N PHE A 244 -26.57 6.73 -17.08
CA PHE A 244 -27.69 7.11 -17.97
C PHE A 244 -27.81 8.62 -18.20
N THR A 245 -27.49 9.44 -17.21
CA THR A 245 -27.64 10.90 -17.27
C THR A 245 -26.35 11.59 -16.90
N MET A 246 -26.20 12.87 -17.28
CA MET A 246 -25.17 13.72 -16.69
C MET A 246 -25.49 13.99 -15.22
N GLU A 247 -24.45 14.14 -14.41
CA GLU A 247 -24.54 14.41 -12.98
C GLU A 247 -25.05 15.83 -12.70
N GLU A 248 -24.67 16.77 -13.56
CA GLU A 248 -25.09 18.16 -13.53
C GLU A 248 -26.21 18.36 -14.56
N GLY A 249 -27.46 18.27 -14.13
CA GLY A 249 -28.61 18.46 -15.00
C GLY A 249 -29.97 18.24 -14.33
N GLU A 250 -31.04 18.60 -15.04
CA GLU A 250 -32.43 18.37 -14.58
C GLU A 250 -32.92 16.94 -14.84
N GLN A 251 -32.20 16.17 -15.66
CA GLN A 251 -32.51 14.79 -15.97
C GLN A 251 -31.84 13.86 -14.96
N PHE A 252 -32.63 13.01 -14.30
CA PHE A 252 -32.12 12.00 -13.38
C PHE A 252 -32.78 10.64 -13.66
N ALA A 253 -32.00 9.58 -13.54
CA ALA A 253 -32.51 8.20 -13.63
C ALA A 253 -32.99 7.66 -12.26
N ALA A 254 -32.37 8.09 -11.16
CA ALA A 254 -32.79 7.77 -9.80
C ALA A 254 -32.46 8.92 -8.83
N ILE A 255 -33.20 9.01 -7.72
CA ILE A 255 -33.10 10.12 -6.75
C ILE A 255 -31.77 10.09 -5.97
N HIS A 256 -31.19 8.90 -5.77
CA HIS A 256 -30.00 8.70 -4.93
C HIS A 256 -28.80 8.11 -5.69
N SER A 257 -28.94 7.90 -7.00
CA SER A 257 -27.89 7.26 -7.79
C SER A 257 -28.01 7.62 -9.26
N ASN A 258 -26.93 7.38 -9.98
CA ASN A 258 -26.90 7.51 -11.43
C ASN A 258 -26.44 6.16 -12.03
N PRO A 259 -27.38 5.20 -12.23
CA PRO A 259 -27.05 3.82 -12.58
C PRO A 259 -26.26 3.70 -13.90
N PRO A 260 -25.52 2.59 -14.09
CA PRO A 260 -24.78 2.35 -15.32
C PRO A 260 -25.76 2.24 -16.50
N GLY A 261 -25.54 3.05 -17.53
CA GLY A 261 -26.42 3.17 -18.70
C GLY A 261 -25.79 2.63 -19.98
N ALA A 262 -24.72 3.27 -20.44
CA ALA A 262 -24.06 2.92 -21.70
C ALA A 262 -22.77 2.13 -21.44
N ALA A 263 -22.76 0.87 -21.84
CA ALA A 263 -21.52 0.11 -21.98
C ALA A 263 -20.72 0.66 -23.18
N THR A 264 -19.41 0.78 -23.02
CA THR A 264 -18.53 1.30 -24.07
C THR A 264 -17.35 0.35 -24.28
N ASP A 265 -16.69 0.49 -25.43
CA ASP A 265 -15.45 -0.22 -25.74
C ASP A 265 -14.19 0.55 -25.27
N MET A 266 -14.37 1.68 -24.57
CA MET A 266 -13.26 2.48 -24.08
C MET A 266 -12.49 1.70 -23.01
N PRO A 267 -11.17 1.50 -23.14
CA PRO A 267 -10.39 0.76 -22.16
C PRO A 267 -10.34 1.48 -20.81
N ALA A 268 -10.64 0.76 -19.74
CA ALA A 268 -10.46 1.23 -18.37
C ALA A 268 -9.20 0.65 -17.73
N ILE A 269 -8.89 -0.61 -18.02
CA ILE A 269 -7.66 -1.25 -17.53
C ILE A 269 -6.97 -1.98 -18.67
N ILE A 270 -5.70 -1.65 -18.89
CA ILE A 270 -4.85 -2.24 -19.93
C ILE A 270 -3.68 -2.95 -19.26
N LEU A 271 -3.36 -4.16 -19.73
CA LEU A 271 -2.15 -4.90 -19.40
C LEU A 271 -1.32 -5.12 -20.66
N LYS A 272 -0.07 -4.68 -20.63
CA LYS A 272 0.84 -4.79 -21.75
C LYS A 272 2.21 -5.33 -21.34
N SER A 273 2.78 -6.20 -22.17
CA SER A 273 4.17 -6.65 -22.00
C SER A 273 5.14 -5.64 -22.61
N VAL A 274 6.18 -5.26 -21.87
CA VAL A 274 7.19 -4.30 -22.30
C VAL A 274 8.58 -4.83 -21.90
N GLY A 275 9.38 -5.20 -22.89
CA GLY A 275 10.63 -5.92 -22.62
C GLY A 275 10.36 -7.26 -21.92
N LYS A 276 10.98 -7.47 -20.76
CA LYS A 276 10.75 -8.67 -19.93
C LYS A 276 9.64 -8.49 -18.89
N GLY A 277 9.19 -7.26 -18.66
CA GLY A 277 8.21 -6.90 -17.65
C GLY A 277 6.84 -6.58 -18.26
N LYS A 278 5.97 -6.00 -17.42
CA LYS A 278 4.61 -5.61 -17.80
C LYS A 278 4.26 -4.23 -17.27
N ILE A 279 3.40 -3.52 -17.98
CA ILE A 279 2.73 -2.31 -17.50
C ILE A 279 1.23 -2.60 -17.43
N MET A 280 0.68 -2.45 -16.23
CA MET A 280 -0.76 -2.40 -15.99
C MET A 280 -1.15 -0.94 -15.76
N TRP A 281 -2.00 -0.40 -16.62
CA TRP A 281 -2.51 0.96 -16.51
C TRP A 281 -4.01 0.94 -16.25
N LEU A 282 -4.45 1.77 -15.30
CA LEU A 282 -5.84 1.99 -14.94
C LEU A 282 -6.21 3.45 -15.24
N SER A 283 -7.33 3.65 -15.92
CA SER A 283 -7.86 4.97 -16.32
C SER A 283 -8.28 5.86 -15.15
N ALA A 284 -8.42 5.30 -13.94
CA ALA A 284 -8.69 6.02 -12.70
C ALA A 284 -7.99 5.36 -11.50
N PRO A 285 -7.69 6.13 -10.43
CA PRO A 285 -7.04 5.64 -9.22
C PRO A 285 -8.03 4.94 -8.28
N ILE A 286 -8.50 3.76 -8.70
CA ILE A 286 -9.51 2.99 -7.96
C ILE A 286 -9.04 2.52 -6.58
N GLU A 287 -7.74 2.52 -6.30
CA GLU A 287 -7.21 2.30 -4.95
C GLU A 287 -7.70 3.35 -3.93
N LYS A 288 -8.05 4.56 -4.38
CA LYS A 288 -8.64 5.61 -3.53
C LYS A 288 -10.09 5.32 -3.14
N SER A 289 -10.71 4.28 -3.71
CA SER A 289 -12.10 3.93 -3.42
C SER A 289 -12.28 3.50 -1.96
N LYS A 290 -13.35 4.00 -1.33
CA LYS A 290 -13.71 3.63 0.05
C LYS A 290 -14.24 2.20 0.19
N PRO A 291 -15.11 1.68 -0.70
CA PRO A 291 -15.70 0.35 -0.51
C PRO A 291 -14.67 -0.78 -0.50
N TYR A 292 -14.81 -1.71 0.44
CA TYR A 292 -13.92 -2.88 0.58
C TYR A 292 -13.81 -3.69 -0.71
N MET A 293 -14.93 -3.96 -1.40
CA MET A 293 -14.92 -4.73 -2.65
C MET A 293 -14.08 -4.07 -3.74
N SER A 294 -14.06 -2.73 -3.83
CA SER A 294 -13.19 -2.00 -4.78
C SER A 294 -11.70 -2.22 -4.47
N LYS A 295 -11.34 -2.17 -3.17
CA LYS A 295 -9.97 -2.46 -2.71
C LYS A 295 -9.54 -3.91 -3.01
N ARG A 296 -10.48 -4.87 -2.94
CA ARG A 296 -10.21 -6.26 -3.32
C ARG A 296 -9.84 -6.40 -4.80
N VAL A 297 -10.48 -5.62 -5.69
CA VAL A 297 -10.11 -5.61 -7.12
C VAL A 297 -8.65 -5.17 -7.29
N VAL A 298 -8.24 -4.10 -6.62
CA VAL A 298 -6.84 -3.64 -6.64
C VAL A 298 -5.88 -4.71 -6.12
N HIS A 299 -6.21 -5.34 -4.99
CA HIS A 299 -5.43 -6.46 -4.47
C HIS A 299 -5.28 -7.60 -5.50
N LYS A 300 -6.36 -7.98 -6.18
CA LYS A 300 -6.33 -9.04 -7.22
C LYS A 300 -5.56 -8.64 -8.47
N LEU A 301 -5.63 -7.37 -8.86
CA LEU A 301 -4.81 -6.82 -9.95
C LEU A 301 -3.32 -6.90 -9.61
N LEU A 302 -2.92 -6.49 -8.40
CA LEU A 302 -1.55 -6.69 -7.92
C LEU A 302 -1.19 -8.18 -7.86
N GLU A 303 -2.11 -9.02 -7.38
CA GLU A 303 -1.91 -10.47 -7.29
C GLU A 303 -1.50 -11.07 -8.66
N SER A 304 -2.15 -10.59 -9.73
CA SER A 304 -1.87 -11.02 -11.10
C SER A 304 -0.50 -10.60 -11.66
N LEU A 305 0.15 -9.63 -11.04
CA LEU A 305 1.47 -9.12 -11.43
C LEU A 305 2.63 -9.80 -10.70
N TYR A 306 2.40 -10.51 -9.59
CA TYR A 306 3.50 -11.15 -8.87
C TYR A 306 4.11 -12.31 -9.66
N SER A 307 5.44 -12.32 -9.68
CA SER A 307 6.24 -13.45 -10.14
C SER A 307 6.72 -14.33 -8.97
N GLN A 308 7.09 -13.70 -7.85
CA GLN A 308 7.63 -14.36 -6.66
C GLN A 308 7.12 -13.68 -5.39
N TRP A 309 7.17 -14.38 -4.26
CA TRP A 309 6.74 -13.87 -2.96
C TRP A 309 7.92 -13.95 -2.01
N GLU A 310 8.20 -12.90 -1.24
CA GLU A 310 9.16 -13.00 -0.12
C GLU A 310 8.56 -13.82 1.02
N PHE A 311 7.27 -13.61 1.29
CA PHE A 311 6.45 -14.43 2.19
C PHE A 311 4.95 -14.19 1.92
N LYS A 312 4.09 -15.02 2.51
CA LYS A 312 2.64 -14.85 2.59
C LYS A 312 2.16 -15.03 4.02
N SER A 313 0.96 -14.57 4.33
CA SER A 313 0.32 -14.80 5.63
C SER A 313 -1.20 -14.89 5.48
N ASN A 314 -1.86 -15.59 6.39
CA ASN A 314 -3.32 -15.56 6.54
C ASN A 314 -3.80 -14.55 7.58
N ALA A 315 -2.89 -13.71 8.10
CA ALA A 315 -3.21 -12.71 9.10
C ALA A 315 -4.46 -11.90 8.69
N PRO A 316 -5.41 -11.66 9.60
CA PRO A 316 -6.52 -10.77 9.31
C PRO A 316 -6.00 -9.34 9.11
N SER A 317 -6.82 -8.46 8.53
CA SER A 317 -6.42 -7.09 8.15
C SER A 317 -5.92 -6.21 9.30
N CYS A 318 -6.20 -6.58 10.55
CA CYS A 318 -5.69 -5.90 11.75
C CYS A 318 -4.30 -6.37 12.18
N ILE A 319 -3.77 -7.47 11.63
CA ILE A 319 -2.40 -7.93 11.87
C ILE A 319 -1.52 -7.50 10.70
N GLU A 320 -0.52 -6.66 10.97
CA GLU A 320 0.53 -6.36 10.00
C GLU A 320 1.69 -7.35 10.17
N ILE A 321 2.16 -7.93 9.05
CA ILE A 321 3.36 -8.75 9.03
C ILE A 321 4.50 -7.99 8.34
N VAL A 322 5.59 -7.79 9.08
CA VAL A 322 6.78 -7.07 8.62
C VAL A 322 7.96 -8.04 8.62
N GLY A 323 8.64 -8.20 7.48
CA GLY A 323 9.80 -9.09 7.35
C GLY A 323 11.09 -8.32 7.05
N TRP A 324 12.23 -8.77 7.57
CA TRP A 324 13.54 -8.23 7.21
C TRP A 324 14.65 -9.29 7.25
N LYS A 325 15.76 -9.01 6.56
CA LYS A 325 16.99 -9.82 6.52
C LYS A 325 18.12 -9.08 7.23
N LYS A 326 18.78 -9.75 8.18
CA LYS A 326 19.97 -9.25 8.89
C LYS A 326 20.94 -10.41 9.15
N GLU A 327 22.22 -10.21 8.83
CA GLU A 327 23.31 -11.14 9.19
C GLU A 327 23.00 -12.62 8.87
N HIS A 328 22.52 -12.88 7.64
CA HIS A 328 22.09 -14.18 7.11
C HIS A 328 20.81 -14.79 7.70
N LYS A 329 20.21 -14.15 8.70
CA LYS A 329 18.93 -14.54 9.28
C LYS A 329 17.78 -13.74 8.70
N ARG A 330 16.57 -14.29 8.83
CA ARG A 330 15.32 -13.58 8.53
C ARG A 330 14.56 -13.36 9.83
N TYR A 331 13.87 -12.25 9.90
CA TYR A 331 13.05 -11.88 11.03
C TYR A 331 11.68 -11.47 10.54
N PHE A 332 10.66 -11.76 11.34
CA PHE A 332 9.29 -11.39 11.06
C PHE A 332 8.65 -10.83 12.33
N ALA A 333 8.04 -9.66 12.23
CA ALA A 333 7.16 -9.12 13.25
C ALA A 333 5.71 -9.29 12.82
N ALA A 334 4.85 -9.72 13.74
CA ALA A 334 3.40 -9.67 13.59
C ALA A 334 2.86 -8.67 14.59
N ILE A 335 2.16 -7.64 14.14
CA ILE A 335 1.71 -6.51 14.97
C ILE A 335 0.19 -6.39 14.91
N ASN A 336 -0.47 -6.42 16.06
CA ASN A 336 -1.92 -6.29 16.19
C ASN A 336 -2.34 -4.82 16.29
N GLN A 337 -2.72 -4.23 15.15
CA GLN A 337 -3.04 -2.82 14.96
C GLN A 337 -4.55 -2.55 15.01
N GLN A 338 -5.24 -3.08 16.02
CA GLN A 338 -6.66 -2.74 16.22
C GLN A 338 -6.80 -1.30 16.69
N GLU A 339 -7.70 -0.55 16.04
CA GLU A 339 -8.01 0.84 16.38
C GLU A 339 -8.85 0.95 17.66
N GLU A 340 -9.64 -0.09 17.97
CA GLU A 340 -10.49 -0.14 19.16
C GLU A 340 -9.81 -0.89 20.30
N LEU A 341 -9.94 -0.33 21.51
CA LEU A 341 -9.44 -0.93 22.74
C LEU A 341 -10.59 -1.53 23.57
N PRO A 342 -10.33 -2.60 24.35
CA PRO A 342 -9.06 -3.33 24.44
C PRO A 342 -8.77 -4.16 23.18
N ILE A 343 -7.49 -4.32 22.85
CA ILE A 343 -7.06 -5.14 21.70
C ILE A 343 -7.56 -6.57 21.89
N SER A 344 -8.29 -7.09 20.91
CA SER A 344 -8.72 -8.48 20.91
C SER A 344 -7.58 -9.39 20.44
N PRO A 345 -7.25 -10.47 21.19
CA PRO A 345 -6.20 -11.38 20.77
C PRO A 345 -6.59 -12.14 19.50
N ILE A 346 -5.61 -12.34 18.61
CA ILE A 346 -5.77 -13.06 17.35
C ILE A 346 -5.10 -14.44 17.42
N TYR A 347 -5.75 -15.44 16.84
CA TYR A 347 -5.33 -16.85 16.83
C TYR A 347 -5.15 -17.33 15.39
N ASP A 348 -4.53 -18.50 15.23
CA ASP A 348 -4.40 -19.22 13.96
C ASP A 348 -3.73 -18.42 12.83
N VAL A 349 -2.80 -17.53 13.18
CA VAL A 349 -1.97 -16.79 12.22
C VAL A 349 -0.75 -17.62 11.85
N TYR A 350 -0.44 -17.69 10.56
CA TYR A 350 0.77 -18.32 10.05
C TYR A 350 1.45 -17.45 8.99
N ILE A 351 2.78 -17.60 8.90
CA ILE A 351 3.59 -16.99 7.85
C ILE A 351 4.15 -18.12 6.98
N GLU A 352 3.96 -18.03 5.66
CA GLU A 352 4.53 -18.93 4.67
C GLU A 352 5.74 -18.29 4.00
N ILE A 353 6.86 -19.00 4.02
CA ILE A 353 8.14 -18.51 3.50
C ILE A 353 8.63 -19.50 2.44
N PRO A 354 9.08 -19.04 1.26
CA PRO A 354 9.63 -19.92 0.25
C PRO A 354 10.87 -20.69 0.72
N GLY A 355 10.92 -21.97 0.37
CA GLY A 355 12.02 -22.86 0.74
C GLY A 355 11.84 -23.52 2.10
N THR A 356 12.90 -24.20 2.55
CA THR A 356 12.95 -24.90 3.83
C THR A 356 13.51 -23.99 4.92
N ILE A 357 12.83 -23.94 6.06
CA ILE A 357 13.30 -23.32 7.30
C ILE A 357 13.78 -24.44 8.23
N LYS A 358 14.96 -24.27 8.82
CA LYS A 358 15.52 -25.21 9.79
C LYS A 358 15.01 -24.94 11.19
N GLU A 359 14.96 -23.66 11.57
CA GLU A 359 14.58 -23.25 12.91
C GLU A 359 13.79 -21.93 12.89
N ALA A 360 12.79 -21.84 13.76
CA ALA A 360 12.00 -20.64 13.99
C ALA A 360 11.83 -20.46 15.51
N ARG A 361 12.07 -19.25 16.01
CA ARG A 361 12.07 -18.96 17.45
C ARG A 361 11.41 -17.61 17.75
N LEU A 362 10.51 -17.59 18.74
CA LEU A 362 9.97 -16.36 19.32
C LEU A 362 11.03 -15.67 20.18
N LEU A 363 11.27 -14.39 19.94
CA LEU A 363 12.31 -13.65 20.66
C LEU A 363 11.86 -13.19 22.05
N GLU A 364 10.55 -13.08 22.29
CA GLU A 364 9.97 -12.68 23.57
C GLU A 364 10.30 -13.69 24.70
N ARG A 365 10.31 -14.98 24.34
CA ARG A 365 10.37 -16.11 25.29
C ARG A 365 11.47 -17.12 24.96
N GLU A 366 12.22 -16.89 23.89
CA GLU A 366 13.19 -17.84 23.32
C GLU A 366 12.57 -19.23 23.03
N GLU A 367 11.30 -19.26 22.64
CA GLU A 367 10.53 -20.49 22.43
C GLU A 367 10.58 -20.92 20.96
N LYS A 368 10.81 -22.22 20.70
CA LYS A 368 10.80 -22.77 19.34
C LYS A 368 9.38 -22.86 18.80
N ILE A 369 9.21 -22.44 17.55
CA ILE A 369 7.93 -22.50 16.82
C ILE A 369 7.91 -23.73 15.92
N SER A 370 6.76 -24.39 15.83
CA SER A 370 6.56 -25.50 14.90
C SER A 370 6.63 -25.03 13.45
N ILE A 371 7.37 -25.77 12.62
CA ILE A 371 7.49 -25.52 11.17
C ILE A 371 6.84 -26.68 10.42
N GLU A 372 5.94 -26.37 9.49
CA GLU A 372 5.39 -27.33 8.54
C GLU A 372 5.99 -27.06 7.16
N TYR A 373 6.40 -28.10 6.41
CA TYR A 373 6.95 -27.95 5.07
C TYR A 373 6.12 -28.74 4.05
N ASP A 374 5.65 -28.06 3.00
CA ASP A 374 4.76 -28.66 1.98
C ASP A 374 5.49 -29.13 0.71
N GLY A 375 6.83 -29.09 0.70
CA GLY A 375 7.65 -29.39 -0.47
C GLY A 375 8.07 -28.16 -1.29
N LYS A 376 7.49 -26.98 -1.03
CA LYS A 376 7.85 -25.71 -1.67
C LYS A 376 8.06 -24.58 -0.69
N ARG A 377 7.27 -24.53 0.39
CA ARG A 377 7.27 -23.46 1.38
C ARG A 377 7.25 -24.04 2.79
N SER A 378 7.84 -23.28 3.70
CA SER A 378 7.78 -23.53 5.13
C SER A 378 6.73 -22.61 5.75
N ARG A 379 5.86 -23.18 6.59
CA ARG A 379 4.82 -22.48 7.32
C ARG A 379 5.18 -22.45 8.80
N ILE A 380 5.28 -21.25 9.37
CA ILE A 380 5.42 -21.04 10.81
C ILE A 380 4.08 -20.60 11.38
N LYS A 381 3.61 -21.29 12.43
CA LYS A 381 2.36 -20.95 13.12
C LYS A 381 2.66 -20.08 14.33
N LEU A 382 2.17 -18.86 14.34
CA LEU A 382 2.36 -17.95 15.46
C LEU A 382 1.44 -18.36 16.61
N PRO A 383 1.90 -18.25 17.87
CA PRO A 383 1.01 -18.38 19.01
C PRO A 383 0.00 -17.22 19.03
N LYS A 384 -0.94 -17.25 19.99
CA LYS A 384 -1.88 -16.15 20.24
C LYS A 384 -1.17 -14.79 20.23
N ILE A 385 -1.63 -13.88 19.37
CA ILE A 385 -1.07 -12.54 19.21
C ILE A 385 -1.92 -11.58 20.03
N ASP A 386 -1.37 -11.06 21.14
CA ASP A 386 -1.99 -9.99 21.91
C ASP A 386 -1.66 -8.63 21.26
N ILE A 387 -0.42 -8.14 21.43
CA ILE A 387 0.06 -6.88 20.82
C ILE A 387 0.99 -7.16 19.65
N PHE A 388 2.03 -7.98 19.86
CA PHE A 388 2.96 -8.34 18.81
C PHE A 388 3.71 -9.63 19.12
N HIS A 389 4.37 -10.19 18.10
CA HIS A 389 5.46 -11.17 18.22
C HIS A 389 6.56 -10.84 17.23
N ILE A 390 7.82 -11.13 17.58
CA ILE A 390 8.98 -11.10 16.71
C ILE A 390 9.60 -12.50 16.66
N VAL A 391 9.72 -13.02 15.45
CA VAL A 391 10.24 -14.36 15.17
C VAL A 391 11.56 -14.25 14.42
N GLU A 392 12.57 -14.97 14.89
CA GLU A 392 13.81 -15.24 14.15
C GLU A 392 13.67 -16.56 13.39
N VAL A 393 14.13 -16.58 12.13
CA VAL A 393 14.03 -17.69 11.19
C VAL A 393 15.40 -17.97 10.55
N GLU A 394 15.82 -19.24 10.56
CA GLU A 394 17.07 -19.75 9.96
C GLU A 394 16.84 -20.81 8.88
#